data_AF-A0A2J6Q168-F1
#
_entry.id   AF-A0A2J6Q168-F1
#
_cell.length_a   1.000
_cell.length_b   1.000
_cell.length_c   1.000
_cell.angle_alpha   90.00
_cell.angle_beta   90.00
_cell.angle_gamma   90.00
#
_symmetry.space_group_name_H-M   'P 1'
#
loop_
_entity.id
_entity.type
_entity.pdbx_description
1 polymer ?
#
loop_
_entity_poly.entity_id
_entity_poly.type
_entity_poly.pdbx_seq_one_letter_code
_entity_poly.pdbx_strand_id
1 'polypeptide(L)'
;YEYMALPTTRHITLLLLYPRHPKGPVKCSLIPVLLDHAPSFDAISYTWASPDKEFYVHVNDNVIPVTANTYNALRDRSSYLFPRLLWIDSICINQENPSEKTDQIRLMGEICSNASLVTIWL
;
A
#
# COMPACT_ATOMS: atom_id res chain seq x y z
N TYR A 1 4.85 -5.42 14.06
CA TYR A 1 5.23 -4.80 12.78
C TYR A 1 6.12 -3.62 13.12
N GLU A 2 7.42 -3.72 12.81
CA GLU A 2 8.34 -2.60 12.96
C GLU A 2 8.35 -1.87 11.62
N TYR A 3 7.64 -0.74 11.55
CA TYR A 3 7.69 0.13 10.39
C TYR A 3 9.12 0.69 10.29
N MET A 4 9.81 0.43 9.19
CA MET A 4 11.13 1.03 8.95
C MET A 4 10.94 2.51 8.66
N ALA A 5 11.49 3.38 9.52
CA ALA A 5 11.45 4.81 9.33
C ALA A 5 12.03 5.18 7.95
N LEU A 6 11.33 6.06 7.24
CA LEU A 6 11.76 6.52 5.93
C LEU A 6 13.04 7.36 6.05
N PRO A 7 14.07 7.13 5.23
CA PRO A 7 15.35 7.84 5.36
C PRO A 7 15.25 9.35 5.15
N THR A 8 14.31 9.80 4.33
CA THR A 8 14.05 11.22 4.06
C THR A 8 12.55 11.46 3.88
N THR A 9 12.13 12.73 3.96
CA THR A 9 10.74 13.15 3.74
C THR A 9 10.24 12.97 2.30
N ARG A 10 11.14 12.70 1.32
CA ARG A 10 10.78 12.40 -0.09
C ARG A 10 10.75 10.90 -0.40
N HIS A 11 11.05 10.04 0.57
CA HIS A 11 10.79 8.62 0.38
C HIS A 11 9.31 8.33 0.54
N ILE A 12 8.84 7.34 -0.20
CA ILE A 12 7.52 6.74 -0.06
C ILE A 12 7.69 5.24 0.10
N THR A 13 6.71 4.59 0.70
CA THR A 13 6.65 3.13 0.75
C THR A 13 5.79 2.64 -0.40
N LEU A 14 6.30 1.72 -1.21
CA LEU A 14 5.50 0.98 -2.18
C LEU A 14 5.22 -0.43 -1.66
N LEU A 15 4.06 -0.95 -2.04
CA LEU A 15 3.59 -2.29 -1.73
C LEU A 15 3.82 -3.19 -2.95
N LEU A 16 4.77 -4.11 -2.84
CA LEU A 16 4.97 -5.19 -3.79
C LEU A 16 3.97 -6.30 -3.51
N LEU A 17 2.88 -6.32 -4.28
CA LEU A 17 1.83 -7.31 -4.19
C LEU A 17 2.21 -8.57 -4.98
N TYR A 18 2.32 -9.71 -4.29
CA TYR A 18 2.65 -10.98 -4.94
C TYR A 18 1.46 -11.57 -5.70
N PRO A 19 1.70 -12.48 -6.66
CA PRO A 19 0.63 -13.18 -7.35
C PRO A 19 -0.33 -13.88 -6.38
N ARG A 20 -1.64 -13.76 -6.62
CA ARG A 20 -2.64 -14.42 -5.79
C ARG A 20 -2.66 -15.92 -6.03
N HIS A 21 -2.73 -16.67 -4.94
CA HIS A 21 -3.08 -18.08 -4.97
C HIS A 21 -4.59 -18.24 -4.76
N PRO A 22 -5.30 -19.11 -5.51
CA PRO A 22 -6.77 -19.21 -5.46
C PRO A 22 -7.37 -19.42 -4.06
N LYS A 23 -6.63 -20.12 -3.20
CA LYS A 23 -6.99 -20.41 -1.80
C LYS A 23 -6.00 -19.84 -0.79
N GLY A 24 -5.02 -19.06 -1.25
CA GLY A 24 -3.98 -18.51 -0.39
C GLY A 24 -4.32 -17.11 0.11
N PRO A 25 -3.66 -16.65 1.19
CA PRO A 25 -3.83 -15.30 1.67
C PRO A 25 -3.23 -14.28 0.69
N VAL A 26 -3.64 -13.01 0.83
CA VAL A 26 -2.95 -11.90 0.16
C VAL A 26 -1.59 -11.72 0.80
N LYS A 27 -0.54 -11.71 -0.03
CA LYS A 27 0.85 -11.52 0.39
C LYS A 27 1.45 -10.32 -0.32
N CYS A 28 2.18 -9.51 0.42
CA CYS A 28 2.93 -8.40 -0.14
C CYS A 28 4.18 -8.08 0.69
N SER A 29 5.03 -7.23 0.13
CA SER A 29 6.19 -6.66 0.81
C SER A 29 6.16 -5.15 0.72
N LEU A 30 6.74 -4.47 1.71
CA LEU A 30 6.88 -3.02 1.71
C LEU A 30 8.30 -2.63 1.34
N ILE A 31 8.41 -1.72 0.38
CA ILE A 31 9.67 -1.30 -0.22
C ILE A 31 9.74 0.22 -0.17
N PRO A 32 10.65 0.80 0.65
CA PRO A 32 10.89 2.23 0.62
C PRO A 32 11.62 2.60 -0.67
N VAL A 33 11.15 3.65 -1.34
CA VAL A 33 11.76 4.19 -2.56
C VAL A 33 11.76 5.72 -2.52
N LEU A 34 12.69 6.35 -3.22
CA LEU A 34 12.64 7.79 -3.47
C LEU A 34 11.51 8.08 -4.47
N LEU A 35 10.61 9.00 -4.15
CA LEU A 35 9.49 9.35 -5.03
C LEU A 35 9.95 9.78 -6.43
N ASP A 36 11.04 10.56 -6.50
CA ASP A 36 11.61 11.09 -7.75
C ASP A 36 12.24 10.01 -8.64
N HIS A 37 12.51 8.83 -8.08
CA HIS A 37 13.11 7.69 -8.77
C HIS A 37 12.27 6.42 -8.60
N ALA A 38 10.98 6.59 -8.28
CA ALA A 38 10.09 5.47 -8.07
C ALA A 38 9.94 4.69 -9.40
N PRO A 39 10.01 3.34 -9.37
CA PRO A 39 9.62 2.52 -10.52
C PRO A 39 8.14 2.74 -10.83
N SER A 40 7.67 2.32 -12.01
CA SER A 40 6.23 2.38 -12.34
C SER A 40 5.40 1.61 -11.30
N PHE A 41 4.39 2.28 -10.74
CA PHE A 41 3.46 1.74 -9.73
C PHE A 41 2.05 2.26 -9.98
N ASP A 42 1.04 1.54 -9.48
CA ASP A 42 -0.34 2.03 -9.46
C ASP A 42 -0.69 2.58 -8.08
N ALA A 43 -1.46 3.66 -8.02
CA ALA A 43 -2.03 4.15 -6.76
C ALA A 43 -3.48 3.70 -6.62
N ILE A 44 -3.87 3.34 -5.40
CA ILE A 44 -5.25 3.00 -5.04
C ILE A 44 -5.75 4.08 -4.07
N SER A 45 -6.69 4.88 -4.55
CA SER A 45 -7.50 5.75 -3.71
C SER A 45 -8.76 4.99 -3.34
N TYR A 46 -9.03 4.79 -2.05
CA TYR A 46 -10.24 4.09 -1.62
C TYR A 46 -11.02 4.93 -0.62
N THR A 47 -12.32 4.67 -0.51
CA THR A 47 -13.14 5.28 0.54
C THR A 47 -12.83 4.63 1.87
N TRP A 48 -12.62 5.44 2.91
CA TRP A 48 -12.52 4.99 4.29
C TRP A 48 -13.91 4.48 4.71
N ALA A 49 -14.24 3.26 4.27
CA ALA A 49 -15.42 2.51 4.69
C ALA A 49 -15.31 2.16 6.18
N SER A 50 -16.19 1.30 6.70
CA SER A 50 -16.19 0.93 8.12
C SER A 50 -14.77 0.66 8.64
N PRO A 51 -14.38 1.24 9.79
CA PRO A 51 -13.03 1.08 10.34
C PRO A 51 -12.74 -0.34 10.82
N ASP A 52 -13.73 -1.24 10.76
CA ASP A 52 -13.62 -2.61 11.21
C ASP A 52 -12.55 -3.37 10.41
N LYS A 53 -11.48 -3.78 11.10
CA LYS A 53 -10.37 -4.54 10.54
C LYS A 53 -10.60 -6.03 10.73
N GLU A 54 -11.48 -6.60 9.93
CA GLU A 54 -11.88 -8.01 10.02
C GLU A 54 -11.02 -8.97 9.18
N PHE A 55 -10.16 -8.42 8.31
CA PHE A 55 -9.35 -9.18 7.37
C PHE A 55 -7.85 -9.06 7.67
N TYR A 56 -7.08 -9.99 7.14
CA TYR A 56 -5.64 -10.08 7.39
C TYR A 56 -4.85 -10.18 6.08
N VAL A 57 -3.75 -9.44 6.01
CA VAL A 57 -2.80 -9.46 4.89
C VAL A 57 -1.41 -9.79 5.44
N HIS A 58 -0.67 -10.62 4.71
CA HIS A 58 0.72 -10.91 5.04
C HIS A 58 1.61 -9.85 4.41
N VAL A 59 2.32 -9.10 5.25
CA VAL A 59 3.22 -8.02 4.85
C VAL A 59 4.61 -8.33 5.37
N ASN A 60 5.54 -8.61 4.46
CA ASN A 60 6.84 -9.20 4.81
C ASN A 60 6.62 -10.48 5.65
N ASP A 61 7.21 -10.56 6.85
CA ASP A 61 7.07 -11.69 7.78
C ASP A 61 5.95 -11.49 8.82
N ASN A 62 5.16 -10.42 8.70
CA ASN A 62 4.09 -10.09 9.64
C ASN A 62 2.71 -10.32 9.03
N VAL A 63 1.71 -10.50 9.90
CA VAL A 63 0.29 -10.49 9.52
C VAL A 63 -0.34 -9.25 10.13
N ILE A 64 -0.90 -8.37 9.29
CA ILE A 64 -1.53 -7.13 9.75
C ILE A 64 -3.05 -7.16 9.52
N PRO A 65 -3.84 -6.63 10.46
CA PRO A 65 -5.28 -6.48 10.27
C PRO A 65 -5.56 -5.29 9.33
N VAL A 66 -6.46 -5.49 8.38
CA VAL A 66 -6.89 -4.49 7.38
C VAL A 66 -8.41 -4.47 7.28
N THR A 67 -8.95 -3.37 6.75
CA THR A 67 -10.39 -3.27 6.44
C THR A 67 -10.76 -4.21 5.30
N ALA A 68 -12.04 -4.58 5.23
CA ALA A 68 -12.58 -5.35 4.11
C ALA A 68 -12.29 -4.67 2.76
N ASN A 69 -12.39 -3.34 2.72
CA ASN A 69 -12.15 -2.57 1.50
C ASN A 69 -10.71 -2.71 1.00
N THR A 70 -9.74 -2.54 1.91
CA THR A 70 -8.31 -2.72 1.62
C THR A 70 -8.03 -4.14 1.15
N TYR A 71 -8.56 -5.15 1.84
CA TYR A 71 -8.36 -6.55 1.48
C TYR A 71 -8.88 -6.87 0.08
N ASN A 72 -10.11 -6.45 -0.23
CA ASN A 72 -10.74 -6.69 -1.53
C ASN A 72 -10.02 -5.96 -2.65
N ALA A 73 -9.63 -4.71 -2.45
CA ALA A 73 -8.85 -3.94 -3.41
C ALA A 73 -7.52 -4.64 -3.75
N LEU A 74 -6.77 -5.07 -2.73
CA LEU A 74 -5.52 -5.80 -2.96
C LEU A 74 -5.78 -7.12 -3.68
N ARG A 75 -6.76 -7.91 -3.24
CA ARG A 75 -7.05 -9.22 -3.84
C ARG A 75 -7.50 -9.14 -5.29
N ASP A 76 -8.23 -8.09 -5.66
CA ASP A 76 -8.65 -7.84 -7.04
C ASP A 76 -7.47 -7.38 -7.91
N ARG A 77 -6.64 -6.47 -7.38
CA ARG A 77 -5.42 -6.00 -8.06
C ARG A 77 -4.32 -7.06 -8.14
N SER A 78 -4.36 -8.11 -7.30
CA SER A 78 -3.42 -9.22 -7.38
C SER A 78 -3.55 -9.94 -8.73
N SER A 79 -2.45 -9.94 -9.49
CA SER A 79 -2.31 -10.78 -10.68
C SER A 79 -2.25 -12.26 -10.31
N TYR A 80 -2.58 -13.14 -11.25
CA TYR A 80 -2.32 -14.57 -11.10
C TYR A 80 -0.89 -14.98 -11.46
N LEU A 81 -0.15 -14.14 -12.19
CA LEU A 81 1.11 -14.53 -12.83
C LEU A 81 2.32 -13.72 -12.35
N PHE A 82 2.16 -12.41 -12.14
CA PHE A 82 3.28 -11.49 -11.91
C PHE A 82 3.03 -10.56 -10.73
N PRO A 83 4.06 -10.26 -9.91
CA PRO A 83 3.90 -9.29 -8.86
C PRO A 83 3.60 -7.88 -9.41
N ARG A 84 2.98 -7.04 -8.59
CA ARG A 84 2.66 -5.64 -8.95
C ARG A 84 3.12 -4.68 -7.87
N LEU A 85 3.61 -3.51 -8.26
CA LEU A 85 3.91 -2.43 -7.35
C LEU A 85 2.70 -1.51 -7.24
N LEU A 86 2.27 -1.29 -6.01
CA LEU A 86 1.10 -0.50 -5.67
C LEU A 86 1.44 0.51 -4.58
N TRP A 87 0.66 1.58 -4.51
CA TRP A 87 0.62 2.47 -3.37
C TRP A 87 -0.82 2.53 -2.83
N ILE A 88 -0.99 2.32 -1.53
CA ILE A 88 -2.28 2.41 -0.83
C ILE A 88 -2.04 3.01 0.56
N ASP A 89 -2.76 4.08 0.90
CA ASP A 89 -2.48 4.88 2.09
C ASP A 89 -2.59 4.09 3.43
N SER A 90 -3.52 3.14 3.53
CA SER A 90 -3.73 2.33 4.74
C SER A 90 -2.54 1.48 5.15
N ILE A 91 -1.69 1.09 4.19
CA ILE A 91 -0.55 0.20 4.43
C ILE A 91 0.78 0.92 4.17
N CYS A 92 0.84 1.76 3.15
CA CYS A 92 2.07 2.44 2.76
C CYS A 92 2.40 3.65 3.65
N ILE A 93 1.42 4.18 4.38
CA ILE A 93 1.64 5.25 5.36
C ILE A 93 1.61 4.64 6.76
N ASN A 94 2.63 4.97 7.56
CA ASN A 94 2.62 4.65 8.99
C ASN A 94 1.52 5.42 9.73
N GLN A 95 0.41 4.76 10.01
CA GLN A 95 -0.74 5.38 10.68
C GLN A 95 -0.47 5.70 12.16
N GLU A 96 0.56 5.09 12.77
CA GLU A 96 0.91 5.27 14.19
C GLU A 96 1.90 6.42 14.42
N ASN A 97 2.50 6.98 13.35
CA ASN A 97 3.43 8.10 13.42
C ASN A 97 2.80 9.37 12.79
N PRO A 98 2.25 10.29 13.61
CA PRO A 98 1.57 11.49 13.12
C PRO A 98 2.45 12.42 12.27
N SER A 99 3.75 12.50 12.57
CA SER A 99 4.68 13.35 11.82
C SER A 99 4.88 12.79 10.42
N GLU A 100 5.21 11.50 10.33
CA GLU A 100 5.42 10.83 9.06
C GLU A 100 4.14 10.78 8.23
N LYS A 101 3.00 10.50 8.87
CA LYS A 101 1.68 10.55 8.22
C LYS A 101 1.43 11.92 7.59
N THR A 102 1.73 13.00 8.31
CA THR A 102 1.57 14.37 7.81
C THR A 102 2.44 14.61 6.58
N ASP A 103 3.70 14.16 6.61
CA ASP A 103 4.63 14.31 5.48
C ASP A 103 4.20 13.48 4.26
N GLN A 104 3.75 12.25 4.46
CA GLN A 104 3.22 11.40 3.38
C GLN A 104 1.92 11.96 2.78
N ILE A 105 1.02 12.51 3.61
CA ILE A 105 -0.20 13.16 3.11
C ILE A 105 0.13 14.38 2.23
N ARG A 106 1.15 15.16 2.58
CA ARG A 106 1.62 16.28 1.76
C ARG A 106 2.11 15.82 0.38
N LEU A 107 2.73 14.64 0.30
CA LEU A 107 3.19 14.04 -0.95
C LEU A 107 2.07 13.38 -1.77
N MET A 108 0.88 13.15 -1.21
CA MET A 108 -0.16 12.34 -1.84
C MET A 108 -0.54 12.83 -3.26
N GLY A 109 -0.54 14.15 -3.47
CA GLY A 109 -0.76 14.73 -4.80
C GLY A 109 0.34 14.37 -5.80
N GLU A 110 1.61 14.43 -5.40
CA GLU A 110 2.76 14.03 -6.24
C GLU A 110 2.76 12.51 -6.47
N ILE A 111 2.45 11.71 -5.44
CA ILE A 111 2.36 10.24 -5.53
C ILE A 111 1.32 9.83 -6.57
N CYS A 112 0.11 10.37 -6.47
CA CYS A 112 -0.95 10.09 -7.44
C CYS A 112 -0.61 10.58 -8.85
N SER A 113 0.10 11.70 -8.97
CA SER A 113 0.53 12.24 -10.27
C SER A 113 1.64 11.41 -10.93
N ASN A 114 2.52 10.81 -10.12
CA ASN A 114 3.60 9.93 -10.59
C ASN A 114 3.16 8.47 -10.79
N ALA A 115 2.00 8.09 -10.26
CA ALA A 115 1.44 6.77 -10.47
C ALA A 115 1.07 6.56 -11.95
N SER A 116 1.35 5.36 -12.46
CA SER A 116 1.01 4.98 -13.84
C SER A 116 -0.50 4.83 -14.04
N LEU A 117 -1.21 4.50 -12.96
CA LEU A 117 -2.66 4.45 -12.91
C LEU A 117 -3.11 4.81 -11.49
N VAL A 118 -4.17 5.61 -11.38
CA VAL A 118 -4.87 5.85 -10.12
C VAL A 118 -6.23 5.15 -10.20
N THR A 119 -6.45 4.15 -9.35
CA THR A 119 -7.74 3.45 -9.26
C THR A 119 -8.53 3.98 -8.07
N ILE A 120 -9.78 4.37 -8.32
CA ILE A 120 -10.72 4.70 -7.25
C ILE A 120 -11.49 3.44 -6.88
N TRP A 121 -11.40 3.03 -5.61
CA TRP A 121 -12.03 1.83 -5.08
C TRP A 121 -13.14 2.22 -4.09
N LEU A 122 -14.38 1.84 -4.41
CA LEU A 122 -15.60 2.24 -3.70
C LEU A 122 -16.20 1.08 -2.91
#